data_AF-E4X014-F1
#
_entry.id   AF-E4X014-F1
#
_cell.length_a   1.000
_cell.length_b   1.000
_cell.length_c   1.000
_cell.angle_alpha   90.00
_cell.angle_beta   90.00
_cell.angle_gamma   90.00
#
_symmetry.space_group_name_H-M   'P 1'
#
loop_
_entity.id
_entity.type
_entity.pdbx_description
1 polymer ?
#
loop_
_entity_poly.entity_id
_entity_poly.type
_entity_poly.pdbx_seq_one_letter_code
_entity_poly.pdbx_strand_id
1 'polypeptide(L)'
;MLPWRPLARQFTRQLKRMEVGQLEKLKKDTLVAHVIGSSSDKRNHLGRYKKAVGKPELAPRCAKRMCSKPASLGGHVWIKGRNSNEICYIVPLCSSCNNSKSENFNGRASDWFPVKANTQALVTKVVPGMFQNYFFFQRRNRKATPSNFIYAFFNAP
;
A
#
# COMPACT_ATOMS: atom_id res chain seq x y z
N MET A 1 31.77 -39.75 16.71
CA MET A 1 30.66 -39.50 15.76
C MET A 1 29.63 -38.62 16.46
N LEU A 2 29.51 -37.36 16.05
CA LEU A 2 28.51 -36.42 16.58
C LEU A 2 27.40 -36.27 15.53
N PRO A 3 26.11 -36.31 15.90
CA PRO A 3 25.04 -36.15 14.93
C PRO A 3 24.94 -34.68 14.51
N TRP A 4 25.03 -34.46 13.19
CA TRP A 4 24.70 -33.22 12.52
C TRP A 4 23.24 -32.83 12.83
N ARG A 5 23.04 -31.72 13.54
CA ARG A 5 21.74 -31.04 13.63
C ARG A 5 21.74 -29.89 12.61
N PRO A 6 20.77 -29.84 11.67
CA PRO A 6 20.69 -28.71 10.77
C PRO A 6 20.26 -27.45 11.56
N LEU A 7 21.11 -26.42 11.53
CA LEU A 7 20.84 -25.05 11.97
C LEU A 7 19.81 -24.36 11.05
N ALA A 8 18.63 -24.95 10.90
CA ALA A 8 17.51 -24.39 10.14
C ALA A 8 16.45 -23.78 11.07
N ARG A 9 16.85 -23.24 12.22
CA ARG A 9 15.99 -22.43 13.08
C ARG A 9 16.58 -21.03 13.17
N GLN A 10 15.82 -20.06 12.65
CA GLN A 10 15.75 -18.64 13.04
C GLN A 10 15.76 -17.67 11.84
N PHE A 11 14.86 -17.79 10.85
CA PHE A 11 14.52 -16.60 10.03
C PHE A 11 13.09 -16.59 9.48
N THR A 12 12.14 -17.30 10.09
CA THR A 12 10.72 -16.96 9.92
C THR A 12 10.37 -15.86 10.93
N ARG A 13 10.80 -14.63 10.64
CA ARG A 13 10.12 -13.45 11.21
C ARG A 13 8.65 -13.64 10.85
N GLN A 14 7.81 -13.93 11.85
CA GLN A 14 6.36 -13.87 11.73
C GLN A 14 6.03 -12.53 11.08
N LEU A 15 5.76 -12.53 9.77
CA LEU A 15 5.02 -11.45 9.15
C LEU A 15 3.66 -11.53 9.82
N LYS A 16 3.47 -10.76 10.89
CA LYS A 16 2.19 -10.64 11.58
C LYS A 16 1.17 -10.36 10.49
N ARG A 17 0.27 -11.33 10.26
CA ARG A 17 -0.72 -11.27 9.20
C ARG A 17 -1.55 -10.01 9.47
N MET A 18 -1.40 -9.01 8.62
CA MET A 18 -2.05 -7.72 8.87
C MET A 18 -3.51 -7.84 8.51
N GLU A 19 -4.36 -7.43 9.44
CA GLU A 19 -5.79 -7.52 9.27
C GLU A 19 -6.32 -6.24 8.60
N VAL A 20 -7.20 -6.43 7.63
CA VAL A 20 -7.88 -5.32 6.96
C VAL A 20 -8.71 -4.56 7.99
N GLY A 21 -8.60 -3.24 8.00
CA GLY A 21 -9.23 -2.39 9.00
C GLY A 21 -8.32 -2.04 10.19
N GLN A 22 -7.19 -2.74 10.35
CA GLN A 22 -6.23 -2.40 11.39
C GLN A 22 -5.52 -1.07 11.09
N LEU A 23 -5.27 -0.29 12.14
CA LEU A 23 -4.37 0.85 12.07
C LEU A 23 -2.96 0.47 12.44
N GLU A 24 -2.01 0.96 11.65
CA GLU A 24 -0.59 0.88 11.96
C GLU A 24 0.00 2.27 12.16
N LYS A 25 0.78 2.43 13.23
CA LYS A 25 1.55 3.64 13.46
C LYS A 25 2.88 3.57 12.69
N LEU A 26 3.04 4.42 11.70
CA LEU A 26 4.26 4.53 10.92
C LEU A 26 5.34 5.31 11.68
N LYS A 27 6.57 4.83 11.58
CA LYS A 27 7.75 5.54 12.07
C LYS A 27 7.98 6.81 11.24
N LYS A 28 8.68 7.78 11.84
CA LYS A 28 9.17 8.94 11.11
C LYS A 28 9.99 8.46 9.91
N ASP A 29 9.80 9.12 8.76
CA ASP A 29 10.54 8.85 7.53
C ASP A 29 10.31 7.46 6.91
N THR A 30 9.28 6.73 7.36
CA THR A 30 8.79 5.56 6.64
C THR A 30 8.48 5.97 5.20
N LEU A 31 9.08 5.25 4.26
CA LEU A 31 8.94 5.52 2.84
C LEU A 31 7.67 4.84 2.31
N VAL A 32 6.84 5.62 1.63
CA VAL A 32 5.61 5.16 0.99
C VAL A 32 5.52 5.65 -0.45
N ALA A 33 4.77 4.95 -1.29
CA ALA A 33 4.56 5.32 -2.70
C ALA A 33 3.08 5.17 -3.06
N HIS A 34 2.56 5.99 -3.97
CA HIS A 34 1.17 5.87 -4.41
C HIS A 34 0.93 4.56 -5.14
N VAL A 35 -0.27 4.00 -4.93
CA VAL A 35 -0.76 2.85 -5.69
C VAL A 35 -1.41 3.35 -6.99
N ILE A 36 -0.80 3.12 -8.15
CA ILE A 36 -1.46 3.45 -9.43
C ILE A 36 -2.72 2.58 -9.60
N GLY A 37 -3.74 3.15 -10.24
CA GLY A 37 -5.02 2.46 -10.45
C GLY A 37 -5.91 2.48 -9.22
N SER A 38 -5.48 3.07 -8.10
CA SER A 38 -6.32 3.21 -6.91
C SER A 38 -7.59 4.04 -7.13
N SER A 39 -7.66 4.81 -8.21
CA SER A 39 -8.86 5.53 -8.65
C SER A 39 -10.00 4.61 -9.09
N SER A 40 -9.74 3.32 -9.34
CA SER A 40 -10.78 2.31 -9.55
C SER A 40 -11.56 2.02 -8.26
N ASP A 41 -10.97 2.30 -7.10
CA ASP A 41 -11.64 2.16 -5.81
C ASP A 41 -12.43 3.44 -5.47
N LYS A 42 -13.74 3.42 -5.74
CA LYS A 42 -14.65 4.57 -5.62
C LYS A 42 -15.12 4.88 -4.20
N ARG A 43 -14.64 4.16 -3.17
CA ARG A 43 -15.09 4.37 -1.79
C ARG A 43 -14.55 5.67 -1.17
N ASN A 44 -15.23 6.19 -0.15
CA ASN A 44 -14.76 7.35 0.61
C ASN A 44 -13.60 6.96 1.56
N HIS A 45 -12.37 7.03 1.04
CA HIS A 45 -11.16 6.59 1.76
C HIS A 45 -10.80 7.48 2.94
N LEU A 46 -11.00 8.80 2.82
CA LEU A 46 -10.74 9.71 3.94
C LEU A 46 -11.72 9.45 5.08
N GLY A 47 -13.01 9.27 4.77
CA GLY A 47 -14.03 8.92 5.77
C GLY A 47 -13.71 7.61 6.48
N ARG A 48 -13.31 6.56 5.73
CA ARG A 48 -12.87 5.28 6.31
C ARG A 48 -11.67 5.44 7.23
N TYR A 49 -10.67 6.22 6.79
CA TYR A 49 -9.51 6.53 7.61
C TYR A 49 -9.89 7.25 8.91
N LYS A 50 -10.69 8.32 8.82
CA LYS A 50 -11.14 9.10 9.98
C LYS A 50 -11.93 8.25 10.99
N LYS A 51 -12.81 7.38 10.49
CA LYS A 51 -13.54 6.41 11.33
C LYS A 51 -12.60 5.46 12.04
N ALA A 52 -11.61 4.91 11.32
CA ALA A 52 -10.65 3.97 11.89
C ALA A 52 -9.80 4.61 13.00
N VAL A 53 -9.36 5.87 12.84
CA VAL A 53 -8.59 6.59 13.88
C VAL A 53 -9.44 7.12 15.03
N GLY A 54 -10.74 6.80 15.06
CA GLY A 54 -11.67 7.25 16.10
C GLY A 54 -11.92 8.75 16.11
N LYS A 55 -11.71 9.44 14.97
CA LYS A 55 -11.83 10.90 14.86
C LYS A 55 -12.56 11.32 13.58
N PRO A 56 -13.88 11.04 13.45
CA PRO A 56 -14.67 11.33 12.25
C PRO A 56 -14.68 12.81 11.85
N GLU A 57 -14.67 13.72 12.83
CA GLU A 57 -14.71 15.17 12.61
C GLU A 57 -13.33 15.80 12.37
N LEU A 58 -12.23 15.05 12.59
CA LEU A 58 -10.90 15.61 12.43
C LEU A 58 -10.63 15.99 10.98
N ALA A 59 -10.03 17.16 10.76
CA ALA A 59 -9.36 17.49 9.50
C ALA A 59 -7.87 17.10 9.63
N PRO A 60 -7.48 15.86 9.28
CA PRO A 60 -6.08 15.44 9.43
C PRO A 60 -5.17 16.29 8.55
N ARG A 61 -3.91 16.46 8.97
CA ARG A 61 -2.88 17.06 8.12
C ARG A 61 -2.39 16.03 7.10
N CYS A 62 -1.91 16.51 5.95
CA CYS A 62 -1.25 15.66 4.96
C CYS A 62 -0.12 14.84 5.60
N ALA A 63 -0.08 13.54 5.33
CA ALA A 63 0.89 12.60 5.88
C ALA A 63 2.29 12.77 5.28
N LYS A 64 2.40 13.33 4.08
CA LYS A 64 3.70 13.57 3.41
C LYS A 64 4.55 14.52 4.24
N ARG A 65 5.82 14.16 4.45
CA ARG A 65 6.81 15.02 5.13
C ARG A 65 6.95 16.34 4.36
N MET A 66 7.21 17.43 5.08
CA MET A 66 7.33 18.79 4.51
C MET A 66 6.04 19.35 3.88
N CYS A 67 4.89 18.70 3.99
CA CYS A 67 3.60 19.26 3.57
C CYS A 67 2.77 19.69 4.79
N SER A 68 2.44 20.98 4.92
CA SER A 68 1.60 21.50 6.02
C SER A 68 0.09 21.53 5.70
N LYS A 69 -0.27 21.30 4.43
CA LYS A 69 -1.65 21.40 3.93
C LYS A 69 -2.60 20.43 4.67
N PRO A 70 -3.88 20.81 4.88
CA PRO A 70 -4.89 19.88 5.35
C PRO A 70 -5.06 18.74 4.33
N ALA A 71 -5.34 17.54 4.83
CA ALA A 71 -5.67 16.41 3.98
C ALA A 71 -7.13 16.51 3.53
N SER A 72 -7.35 16.35 2.24
CA SER A 72 -8.66 16.33 1.60
C SER A 72 -9.04 14.95 1.06
N LEU A 73 -8.08 14.00 1.06
CA LEU A 73 -8.24 12.67 0.50
C LEU A 73 -7.61 11.60 1.42
N GLY A 74 -8.08 10.36 1.28
CA GLY A 74 -7.39 9.17 1.77
C GLY A 74 -6.67 8.53 0.59
N GLY A 75 -5.35 8.67 0.54
CA GLY A 75 -4.56 8.14 -0.58
C GLY A 75 -4.11 6.70 -0.31
N HIS A 76 -4.27 5.84 -1.31
CA HIS A 76 -3.72 4.51 -1.29
C HIS A 76 -2.21 4.57 -1.48
N VAL A 77 -1.49 3.91 -0.58
CA VAL A 77 -0.03 3.83 -0.61
C VAL A 77 0.48 2.42 -0.36
N TRP A 78 1.61 2.12 -0.96
CA TRP A 78 2.50 1.03 -0.59
C TRP A 78 3.49 1.50 0.46
N ILE A 79 3.88 0.64 1.39
CA ILE A 79 5.01 0.87 2.30
C ILE A 79 6.24 0.14 1.76
N LYS A 80 7.39 0.83 1.71
CA LYS A 80 8.63 0.26 1.17
C LYS A 80 9.03 -0.99 1.95
N GLY A 81 9.28 -2.09 1.22
CA GLY A 81 9.64 -3.39 1.79
C GLY A 81 8.47 -4.20 2.35
N ARG A 82 7.22 -3.70 2.25
CA ARG A 82 6.01 -4.34 2.81
C ARG A 82 4.82 -4.35 1.85
N ASN A 83 5.08 -4.14 0.56
CA ASN A 83 4.09 -4.13 -0.50
C ASN A 83 3.76 -5.55 -0.98
N SER A 84 2.48 -5.85 -1.20
CA SER A 84 1.99 -7.16 -1.66
C SER A 84 0.80 -7.02 -2.62
N ASN A 85 0.30 -8.15 -3.13
CA ASN A 85 -0.90 -8.19 -3.97
C ASN A 85 -2.22 -8.18 -3.19
N GLU A 86 -2.16 -8.24 -1.87
CA GLU A 86 -3.35 -8.44 -1.04
C GLU A 86 -3.71 -7.18 -0.27
N ILE A 87 -2.71 -6.43 0.19
CA ILE A 87 -2.87 -5.35 1.16
C ILE A 87 -2.14 -4.07 0.77
N CYS A 88 -2.87 -2.97 0.66
CA CYS A 88 -2.31 -1.62 0.61
C CYS A 88 -2.76 -0.83 1.84
N TYR A 89 -2.35 0.43 1.93
CA TYR A 89 -2.63 1.27 3.08
C TYR A 89 -3.30 2.58 2.67
N ILE A 90 -4.13 3.14 3.53
CA ILE A 90 -4.68 4.48 3.36
C ILE A 90 -4.01 5.42 4.36
N VAL A 91 -3.49 6.54 3.85
CA VAL A 91 -2.97 7.66 4.66
C VAL A 91 -3.65 8.97 4.25
N PRO A 92 -3.81 9.94 5.18
CA PRO A 92 -4.45 11.21 4.87
C PRO A 92 -3.52 12.07 4.02
N LEU A 93 -3.96 12.52 2.84
CA LEU A 93 -3.16 13.31 1.91
C LEU A 93 -3.96 14.52 1.41
N CYS A 94 -3.26 15.62 1.12
CA CYS A 94 -3.88 16.72 0.36
C CYS A 94 -3.96 16.35 -1.12
N SER A 95 -4.87 16.99 -1.86
CA SER A 95 -5.06 16.74 -3.30
C SER A 95 -3.78 16.88 -4.11
N SER A 96 -2.96 17.90 -3.84
CA SER A 96 -1.71 18.12 -4.58
C SER A 96 -0.69 17.00 -4.36
N CYS A 97 -0.59 16.47 -3.13
CA CYS A 97 0.32 15.35 -2.86
C CYS A 97 -0.23 14.05 -3.42
N ASN A 98 -1.53 13.80 -3.30
CA ASN A 98 -2.16 12.59 -3.81
C ASN A 98 -2.07 12.44 -5.34
N ASN A 99 -1.99 13.56 -6.06
CA ASN A 99 -1.92 13.58 -7.52
C ASN A 99 -0.47 13.70 -8.05
N SER A 100 0.53 13.53 -7.18
CA SER A 100 1.95 13.63 -7.54
C SER A 100 2.40 12.43 -8.37
N LYS A 101 2.48 12.60 -9.69
CA LYS A 101 2.84 11.51 -10.62
C LYS A 101 4.26 10.97 -10.41
N SER A 102 5.18 11.78 -9.89
CA SER A 102 6.56 11.36 -9.60
C SER A 102 6.67 10.38 -8.42
N GLU A 103 5.61 10.23 -7.64
CA GLU A 103 5.52 9.40 -6.44
C GLU A 103 4.60 8.19 -6.64
N ASN A 104 4.20 7.96 -7.89
CA ASN A 104 3.52 6.75 -8.28
C ASN A 104 4.54 5.62 -8.32
N PHE A 105 4.29 4.56 -7.53
CA PHE A 105 5.13 3.39 -7.58
C PHE A 105 5.21 2.91 -9.02
N ASN A 106 6.40 2.71 -9.57
CA ASN A 106 6.70 2.17 -10.90
C ASN A 106 7.95 1.27 -10.83
N GLY A 107 8.39 0.94 -9.61
CA GLY A 107 9.60 0.17 -9.36
C GLY A 107 10.88 0.99 -9.29
N ARG A 108 10.82 2.33 -9.38
CA ARG A 108 11.97 3.23 -9.28
C ARG A 108 12.20 3.69 -7.85
N ALA A 109 13.43 4.11 -7.55
CA ALA A 109 13.80 4.64 -6.25
C ALA A 109 13.14 6.01 -5.95
N SER A 110 12.86 6.81 -6.98
CA SER A 110 12.21 8.12 -6.90
C SER A 110 10.74 8.06 -6.49
N ASP A 111 10.10 6.89 -6.59
CA ASP A 111 8.66 6.76 -6.41
C ASP A 111 8.22 6.85 -4.94
N TRP A 112 9.19 6.89 -4.01
CA TRP A 112 8.95 6.81 -2.59
C TRP A 112 9.11 8.18 -1.92
N PHE A 113 8.14 8.56 -1.11
CA PHE A 113 8.20 9.76 -0.27
C PHE A 113 8.13 9.42 1.22
N PRO A 114 8.81 10.19 2.08
CA PRO A 114 8.75 10.00 3.52
C PRO A 114 7.43 10.53 4.11
N VAL A 115 6.88 9.80 5.08
CA VAL A 115 5.75 10.28 5.89
C VAL A 115 6.21 10.97 7.17
N LYS A 116 5.30 11.76 7.76
CA LYS A 116 5.49 12.40 9.07
C LYS A 116 5.56 11.38 10.19
N ALA A 117 6.18 11.77 11.30
CA ALA A 117 6.14 10.98 12.52
C ALA A 117 4.70 10.75 12.99
N ASN A 118 4.45 9.58 13.58
CA ASN A 118 3.16 9.20 14.15
C ASN A 118 1.99 9.16 13.13
N THR A 119 2.26 9.17 11.82
CA THR A 119 1.23 8.91 10.82
C THR A 119 0.61 7.55 11.07
N GLN A 120 -0.71 7.50 11.22
CA GLN A 120 -1.45 6.24 11.22
C GLN A 120 -1.75 5.87 9.76
N ALA A 121 -1.61 4.59 9.43
CA ALA A 121 -1.92 4.01 8.14
C ALA A 121 -2.98 2.94 8.33
N LEU A 122 -4.07 3.04 7.58
CA LEU A 122 -5.17 2.07 7.62
C LEU A 122 -4.91 0.95 6.63
N VAL A 123 -4.81 -0.30 7.11
CA VAL A 123 -4.66 -1.47 6.25
C VAL A 123 -5.95 -1.72 5.47
N THR A 124 -5.85 -1.86 4.15
CA THR A 124 -6.99 -2.16 3.26
C THR A 124 -6.62 -3.20 2.22
N LYS A 125 -7.62 -3.84 1.63
CA LYS A 125 -7.42 -4.76 0.50
C LYS A 125 -7.07 -4.00 -0.77
N VAL A 126 -6.19 -4.58 -1.56
CA VAL A 126 -5.95 -4.13 -2.93
C VAL A 126 -7.13 -4.58 -3.79
N VAL A 127 -7.61 -3.70 -4.66
CA VAL A 127 -8.69 -4.03 -5.61
C VAL A 127 -8.11 -4.36 -6.98
N PRO A 128 -8.77 -5.21 -7.80
CA PRO A 128 -8.22 -5.65 -9.08
C PRO A 128 -7.71 -4.53 -10.01
N GLY A 129 -8.39 -3.37 -10.04
CA GLY A 129 -7.97 -2.22 -10.85
C GLY A 129 -6.63 -1.59 -10.48
N MET A 130 -6.11 -1.85 -9.27
CA MET A 130 -4.80 -1.35 -8.81
C MET A 130 -3.60 -2.08 -9.44
N PHE A 131 -3.83 -3.15 -10.20
CA PHE A 131 -2.76 -3.97 -10.82
C PHE A 131 -2.68 -3.87 -12.34
N GLN A 132 -3.65 -3.23 -12.99
CA GLN A 132 -3.80 -3.29 -14.45
C GLN A 132 -2.55 -2.79 -15.21
N ASN A 133 -1.75 -1.92 -14.60
CA ASN A 133 -0.58 -1.31 -15.24
C ASN A 133 0.79 -1.76 -14.66
N TYR A 134 0.86 -2.83 -13.87
CA TYR A 134 2.09 -3.20 -13.14
C TYR A 134 2.71 -4.55 -13.53
N PHE A 135 3.77 -4.50 -14.33
CA PHE A 135 4.60 -5.66 -14.68
C PHE A 135 5.17 -6.40 -13.46
N PHE A 136 5.59 -5.68 -12.41
CA PHE A 136 6.18 -6.30 -11.22
C PHE A 136 5.22 -7.26 -10.52
N PHE A 137 3.96 -6.84 -10.35
CA PHE A 137 2.95 -7.65 -9.69
C PHE A 137 2.31 -8.67 -10.64
N GLN A 138 2.18 -8.36 -11.94
CA GLN A 138 1.80 -9.35 -12.96
C GLN A 138 2.80 -10.53 -12.97
N ARG A 139 4.11 -10.28 -12.86
CA ARG A 139 5.13 -11.34 -12.76
C ARG A 139 5.03 -12.16 -11.48
N ARG A 140 4.72 -11.55 -10.33
CA ARG A 140 4.48 -12.27 -9.07
C ARG A 140 3.19 -13.09 -9.10
N ASN A 141 2.10 -12.56 -9.67
CA ASN A 141 0.84 -13.28 -9.83
C ASN A 141 1.00 -14.51 -10.73
N ARG A 142 1.76 -14.42 -11.84
CA ARG A 142 2.07 -15.58 -12.70
C ARG A 142 2.75 -16.73 -11.95
N LYS A 143 3.55 -16.45 -10.91
CA LYS A 143 4.21 -17.48 -10.09
C LYS A 143 3.35 -18.02 -8.95
N ALA A 144 2.26 -17.33 -8.59
CA ALA A 144 1.41 -17.67 -7.44
C ALA A 144 0.10 -18.39 -7.83
N THR A 145 -0.26 -18.40 -9.10
CA THR A 145 -1.36 -19.22 -9.62
C THR A 145 -0.82 -20.57 -10.11
N PRO A 146 -1.26 -21.71 -9.53
CA PRO A 146 -1.25 -22.95 -10.30
C PRO A 146 -2.17 -22.72 -11.50
N SER A 147 -1.67 -23.07 -12.68
CA SER A 147 -2.37 -23.17 -13.96
C SER A 147 -3.89 -23.32 -13.82
N ASN A 148 -4.63 -22.22 -14.02
CA ASN A 148 -6.00 -22.15 -14.54
C ASN A 148 -6.56 -20.75 -14.33
N PHE A 149 -6.30 -19.84 -15.26
CA PHE A 149 -7.26 -18.78 -15.62
C PHE A 149 -6.86 -18.26 -17.00
N ILE A 150 -7.44 -18.89 -18.02
CA ILE A 150 -7.55 -18.34 -19.37
C ILE A 150 -8.37 -17.06 -19.21
N TYR A 151 -7.73 -15.89 -19.27
CA TYR A 151 -8.41 -14.72 -19.79
C TYR A 151 -8.13 -14.70 -21.29
N ALA A 152 -9.13 -15.21 -21.99
CA ALA A 152 -9.25 -15.20 -23.42
C ALA A 152 -9.11 -13.76 -23.95
N PHE A 153 -8.38 -13.67 -25.06
CA PHE A 153 -8.65 -12.77 -26.17
C PHE A 153 -10.14 -12.44 -26.29
N PHE A 154 -10.50 -11.16 -26.37
CA PHE A 154 -11.62 -10.55 -27.11
C PHE A 154 -11.57 -9.05 -26.77
N ASN A 155 -11.63 -8.05 -27.65
CA ASN A 155 -11.61 -7.93 -29.12
C ASN A 155 -11.19 -6.47 -29.39
N ALA A 156 -10.25 -6.26 -30.30
CA ALA A 156 -10.22 -5.04 -31.10
C ALA A 156 -11.38 -5.14 -32.11
N PRO A 157 -12.16 -4.07 -32.27
CA PRO A 157 -12.06 -3.32 -33.52
C PRO A 157 -11.32 -1.99 -33.34
#